data_AF-A0A3D0UUW1-F1
#
_entry.id   AF-A0A3D0UUW1-F1
#
_cell.length_a   1.000
_cell.length_b   1.000
_cell.length_c   1.000
_cell.angle_alpha   90.00
_cell.angle_beta   90.00
_cell.angle_gamma   90.00
#
_symmetry.space_group_name_H-M   'P 1'
#
loop_
_entity.id
_entity.type
_entity.pdbx_description
1 polymer ?
#
loop_
_entity_poly.entity_id
_entity_poly.type
_entity_poly.pdbx_seq_one_letter_code
_entity_poly.pdbx_strand_id
1 'polypeptide(L)'
;MTEMQACGANLLIVGNILKPRQIYHLSEKFRPLGIQVRDRMDLILKIFDKHAESTEAKMQVDLAAINHMGPRIFGMGIELGRQGG
;
A
#
# COMPACT_ATOMS: atom_id res chain seq x y z
N MET A 1 -11.59 12.12 12.82
CA MET A 1 -11.20 12.14 11.38
C MET A 1 -10.78 13.54 10.94
N THR A 2 -10.32 14.38 11.88
CA THR A 2 -10.44 15.84 11.76
C THR A 2 -9.08 16.54 11.51
N GLU A 3 -7.96 15.96 11.95
CA GLU A 3 -6.64 16.59 11.79
C GLU A 3 -5.99 16.36 10.42
N MET A 4 -6.21 15.20 9.79
CA MET A 4 -5.61 14.92 8.47
C MET A 4 -6.16 15.84 7.37
N GLN A 5 -7.47 16.15 7.41
CA GLN A 5 -8.09 17.10 6.48
C GLN A 5 -7.65 18.54 6.78
N ALA A 6 -7.52 18.90 8.06
CA ALA A 6 -7.02 20.21 8.47
C ALA A 6 -5.59 20.48 7.98
N CYS A 7 -4.75 19.44 7.92
CA CYS A 7 -3.39 19.53 7.39
C CYS A 7 -3.29 19.35 5.86
N GLY A 8 -4.39 19.08 5.14
CA GLY A 8 -4.36 18.82 3.70
C GLY A 8 -3.56 17.58 3.30
N ALA A 9 -3.43 16.60 4.19
CA ALA A 9 -2.63 15.41 3.94
C ALA A 9 -3.31 14.47 2.93
N ASN A 10 -2.57 13.99 1.94
CA ASN A 10 -3.04 13.07 0.89
C ASN A 10 -2.53 11.62 1.05
N LEU A 11 -1.68 11.37 2.04
CA LEU A 11 -1.03 10.09 2.27
C LEU A 11 -1.02 9.76 3.77
N LEU A 12 -1.55 8.59 4.12
CA LEU A 12 -1.43 7.97 5.43
C LEU A 12 -0.31 6.93 5.39
N ILE A 13 0.73 7.13 6.21
CA ILE A 13 1.79 6.13 6.41
C ILE A 13 1.52 5.42 7.73
N VAL A 14 1.35 4.10 7.66
CA VAL A 14 1.24 3.26 8.84
C VAL A 14 2.61 2.67 9.15
N GLY A 15 3.11 3.00 10.33
CA GLY A 15 4.45 2.61 10.76
C GLY A 15 4.65 1.10 10.94
N ASN A 16 3.66 0.24 10.74
CA ASN A 16 3.77 -1.22 10.87
C ASN A 16 3.44 -1.90 9.54
N ILE A 17 3.83 -3.18 9.40
CA ILE A 17 3.47 -4.00 8.24
C ILE A 17 2.00 -4.40 8.40
N LEU A 18 1.17 -4.09 7.40
CA LEU A 18 -0.26 -4.32 7.46
C LEU A 18 -0.65 -5.60 6.72
N LYS A 19 -1.56 -6.40 7.29
CA LYS A 19 -2.15 -7.54 6.58
C LYS A 19 -3.02 -7.05 5.41
N PRO A 20 -3.22 -7.85 4.33
CA PRO A 20 -4.03 -7.47 3.17
C PRO A 20 -5.39 -6.88 3.53
N ARG A 21 -6.13 -7.55 4.43
CA ARG A 21 -7.45 -7.10 4.92
C ARG A 21 -7.41 -5.75 5.66
N GLN A 22 -6.35 -5.50 6.44
CA GLN A 22 -6.20 -4.23 7.15
C GLN A 22 -5.96 -3.08 6.17
N ILE A 23 -5.11 -3.29 5.16
CA ILE A 23 -4.92 -2.32 4.08
C ILE A 23 -6.24 -2.08 3.35
N TYR A 24 -6.97 -3.14 2.97
CA TYR A 24 -8.25 -2.98 2.28
C TYR A 24 -9.24 -2.14 3.09
N HIS A 25 -9.48 -2.48 4.36
CA HIS A 25 -10.39 -1.72 5.22
C HIS A 25 -9.97 -0.26 5.40
N LEU A 26 -8.66 0.00 5.58
CA LEU A 26 -8.16 1.37 5.72
C LEU A 26 -8.31 2.13 4.41
N SER A 27 -7.93 1.53 3.28
CA SER A 27 -8.08 2.13 1.95
C SER A 27 -9.53 2.49 1.68
N GLU A 28 -10.50 1.59 1.92
CA GLU A 28 -11.93 1.88 1.75
C GLU A 28 -12.41 3.01 2.68
N LYS A 29 -11.94 3.04 3.93
CA LYS A 29 -12.27 4.11 4.89
C LYS A 29 -11.75 5.49 4.45
N PHE A 30 -10.56 5.53 3.84
CA PHE A 30 -9.89 6.77 3.44
C PHE A 30 -10.15 7.17 1.97
N ARG A 31 -10.75 6.27 1.17
CA ARG A 31 -11.11 6.50 -0.24
C ARG A 31 -12.00 7.73 -0.47
N PRO A 32 -13.06 8.00 0.32
CA PRO A 32 -13.90 9.19 0.13
C PRO A 32 -13.14 10.49 0.38
N LEU A 33 -12.03 10.42 1.10
CA LEU A 33 -11.16 11.56 1.42
C LEU A 33 -10.03 11.74 0.39
N GLY A 34 -9.91 10.83 -0.58
CA GLY A 34 -8.82 10.85 -1.57
C GLY A 34 -7.44 10.53 -0.97
N ILE A 35 -7.38 9.94 0.22
CA ILE A 35 -6.13 9.68 0.94
C ILE A 35 -5.63 8.27 0.61
N GLN A 36 -4.38 8.16 0.17
CA GLN A 36 -3.71 6.87 -0.04
C GLN A 36 -3.22 6.30 1.28
N VAL A 37 -3.33 4.99 1.49
CA VAL A 37 -2.78 4.30 2.66
C VAL A 37 -1.57 3.47 2.23
N ARG A 38 -0.44 3.64 2.92
CA ARG A 38 0.78 2.86 2.72
C ARG A 38 1.29 2.32 4.05
N ASP A 39 1.91 1.16 4.01
CA ASP A 39 2.52 0.55 5.19
C ASP A 39 4.04 0.80 5.25
N ARG A 40 4.70 0.22 6.26
CA ARG A 40 6.15 0.31 6.42
C ARG A 40 6.92 -0.27 5.23
N MET A 41 6.47 -1.39 4.67
CA MET A 41 7.16 -2.05 3.56
C MET A 41 7.03 -1.22 2.28
N ASP A 42 5.86 -0.66 2.00
CA ASP A 42 5.65 0.25 0.88
C ASP A 42 6.57 1.48 0.95
N LEU A 43 6.77 2.01 2.16
CA LEU A 43 7.70 3.12 2.39
C LEU A 43 9.15 2.71 2.11
N ILE A 44 9.58 1.55 2.63
CA ILE A 44 10.94 1.03 2.41
C ILE A 44 11.21 0.80 0.91
N LEU A 45 10.28 0.16 0.21
CA LEU A 45 10.39 -0.09 -1.23
C LEU A 45 10.51 1.23 -2.02
N LYS A 46 9.73 2.26 -1.66
CA LYS A 46 9.85 3.59 -2.29
C LYS A 46 11.17 4.29 -1.99
N ILE A 47 11.71 4.09 -0.79
CA ILE A 47 13.03 4.62 -0.45
C ILE A 47 14.08 3.91 -1.32
N PHE A 48 14.02 2.58 -1.44
CA PHE A 48 14.97 1.85 -2.27
C PHE A 48 14.84 2.19 -3.76
N ASP A 49 13.62 2.31 -4.28
CA ASP A 49 13.37 2.73 -5.66
C ASP A 49 14.01 4.10 -5.94
N LYS A 50 13.88 5.05 -5.00
CA LYS A 50 14.50 6.37 -5.11
C LYS A 50 16.04 6.34 -5.16
N HIS A 51 16.69 5.35 -4.55
CA HIS A 51 18.15 5.25 -4.48
C HIS A 51 18.73 4.18 -5.42
N ALA A 52 17.89 3.42 -6.13
CA ALA A 52 18.34 2.37 -7.04
C ALA A 52 18.88 2.99 -8.34
N GLU A 53 20.20 3.10 -8.45
CA GLU A 53 20.87 3.68 -9.63
C GLU A 53 21.19 2.63 -10.71
N SER A 54 21.55 1.41 -10.31
CA SER A 54 21.87 0.33 -11.25
C SER A 54 20.62 -0.40 -11.74
N THR A 55 20.70 -0.96 -12.94
CA THR A 55 19.61 -1.80 -13.51
C THR A 55 19.30 -3.00 -12.62
N GLU A 56 20.33 -3.63 -12.06
CA GLU A 56 20.16 -4.76 -11.14
C GLU A 56 19.45 -4.33 -9.85
N ALA A 57 19.82 -3.19 -9.26
CA ALA A 57 19.16 -2.67 -8.06
C ALA A 57 17.68 -2.37 -8.33
N LYS A 58 17.36 -1.74 -9.46
CA LYS A 58 15.97 -1.49 -9.86
C LYS A 58 15.18 -2.79 -10.02
N MET A 59 15.76 -3.79 -10.70
CA MET A 59 15.13 -5.10 -10.86
C MET A 59 14.85 -5.79 -9.52
N GLN A 60 15.76 -5.70 -8.55
CA GLN A 60 15.55 -6.26 -7.22
C GLN A 60 14.44 -5.54 -6.44
N VAL A 61 14.38 -4.21 -6.55
CA VAL A 61 13.30 -3.42 -5.94
C VAL A 61 11.95 -3.77 -6.56
N ASP A 62 11.87 -3.88 -7.89
CA ASP A 62 10.65 -4.27 -8.59
C ASP A 62 10.20 -5.68 -8.21
N LEU A 63 11.13 -6.63 -8.13
CA LEU A 63 10.86 -7.99 -7.70
C LEU A 63 10.31 -8.02 -6.26
N ALA A 64 10.92 -7.25 -5.35
CA ALA A 64 10.46 -7.14 -3.98
C ALA A 64 9.07 -6.48 -3.89
N ALA A 65 8.78 -5.49 -4.74
CA ALA A 65 7.48 -4.86 -4.82
C ALA A 65 6.40 -5.83 -5.31
N ILE A 66 6.68 -6.64 -6.34
CA ILE A 66 5.77 -7.67 -6.84
C ILE A 66 5.47 -8.70 -5.75
N ASN A 67 6.50 -9.18 -5.05
CA ASN A 67 6.32 -10.16 -3.96
C ASN A 67 5.49 -9.60 -2.80
N HIS A 68 5.59 -8.30 -2.50
CA HIS A 68 4.78 -7.65 -1.48
C HIS A 68 3.33 -7.39 -1.94
N MET A 69 3.13 -7.00 -3.20
CA MET A 69 1.81 -6.69 -3.77
C MET A 69 1.01 -7.93 -4.15
N GLY A 70 1.64 -8.99 -4.63
CA GLY A 70 1.01 -10.25 -5.03
C GLY A 70 -0.04 -10.77 -4.04
N PRO A 71 0.30 -11.02 -2.77
CA PRO A 71 -0.66 -11.49 -1.76
C PRO A 71 -1.79 -10.49 -1.47
N ARG A 72 -1.59 -9.19 -1.75
CA ARG A 72 -2.63 -8.16 -1.57
C ARG A 72 -3.64 -8.18 -2.71
N ILE A 73 -3.19 -8.36 -3.95
CA ILE A 73 -4.04 -8.40 -5.15
C ILE A 73 -4.89 -9.69 -5.16
N PHE A 74 -4.26 -10.84 -4.93
CA PHE A 74 -4.99 -12.12 -4.87
C PHE A 74 -5.95 -12.18 -3.66
N GLY A 75 -5.56 -11.60 -2.52
CA GLY A 75 -6.44 -11.49 -1.35
C GLY A 75 -7.69 -10.65 -1.60
N MET A 76 -7.58 -9.54 -2.33
CA MET A 76 -8.74 -8.72 -2.75
C MET A 76 -9.63 -9.46 -3.74
N GLY A 77 -9.07 -10.24 -4.66
CA GLY A 77 -9.84 -11.05 -5.62
C GLY A 77 -10.75 -12.09 -4.96
N ILE A 78 -10.29 -12.72 -3.87
CA ILE A 78 -11.10 -13.67 -3.10
C ILE A 78 -12.20 -12.94 -2.31
N GLU A 79 -11.94 -11.76 -1.75
CA GLU A 79 -12.95 -11.00 -1.01
C GLU A 79 -14.04 -10.41 -1.92
N LEU A 80 -13.71 -10.00 -3.15
CA LEU A 80 -14.69 -9.61 -4.18
C LEU A 80 -15.54 -10.80 -4.65
N GLY A 81 -14.93 -11.99 -4.78
CA GLY A 81 -15.65 -13.22 -5.13
C GLY A 81 -16.67 -13.67 -4.08
N ARG A 82 -16.50 -13.29 -2.81
CA ARG A 82 -17.45 -13.63 -1.72
C ARG A 82 -18.65 -12.67 -1.61
N GLN A 83 -18.64 -11.53 -2.30
CA GLN A 83 -19.78 -10.61 -2.36
C GLN A 83 -20.71 -10.91 -3.54
N GLY A 84 -20.27 -11.70 -4.52
CA GLY A 84 -21.05 -12.08 -5.70
C GLY A 84 -21.75 -13.43 -5.61
N GLY A 85 -21.76 -14.07 -4.43
CA GLY A 85 -22.46 -15.33 -4.15
C GLY A 85 -23.66 -15.11 -3.24
#